data_AF-W4LX49-F1
#
_entry.id   AF-W4LX49-F1
#
_cell.length_a   1.000
_cell.length_b   1.000
_cell.length_c   1.000
_cell.angle_alpha   90.00
_cell.angle_beta   90.00
_cell.angle_gamma   90.00
#
_symmetry.space_group_name_H-M   'P 1'
#
loop_
_entity.id
_entity.type
_entity.pdbx_description
1 polymer ?
#
loop_
_entity_poly.entity_id
_entity_poly.type
_entity_poly.pdbx_seq_one_letter_code
_entity_poly.pdbx_strand_id
1 'polypeptide(L)'
;MIADDLEEAQLDLEEVKVLLQQLGLDRKLITEQSAICILALADGRERDGLLQGKKHLRDGARIHDIMTFARQDCGKEVAENTRESYRKSSLRPLCEEGLVIRHQLSTNDPKTFYRLHPDILRLMTCPAPLERRWLAQELASRLSQGEGWRQQQRKAEVPVEVGQTQPFFLSPGAHSRLTADVVEHYASRFMIKPRVVYLGGYAA
;
A
#
# COMPACT_ATOMS: atom_id res chain seq x y z
N MET A 1 -29.57 19.38 -12.15
CA MET A 1 -29.08 17.99 -12.24
C MET A 1 -28.70 17.59 -10.84
N ILE A 2 -29.40 16.58 -10.33
CA ILE A 2 -29.34 16.11 -8.93
C ILE A 2 -27.92 15.60 -8.68
N ALA A 3 -27.15 16.30 -7.85
CA ALA A 3 -26.02 15.71 -7.18
C ALA A 3 -26.64 14.72 -6.18
N ASP A 4 -26.66 13.45 -6.58
CA ASP A 4 -26.93 12.36 -5.68
C ASP A 4 -25.73 12.36 -4.72
N ASP A 5 -25.85 13.10 -3.61
CA ASP A 5 -24.97 12.97 -2.45
C ASP A 5 -25.25 11.58 -1.87
N LEU A 6 -24.69 10.57 -2.52
CA LEU A 6 -24.59 9.22 -1.99
C LEU A 6 -23.80 9.35 -0.70
N GLU A 7 -24.49 9.41 0.44
CA GLU A 7 -23.89 9.31 1.77
C GLU A 7 -23.00 8.07 1.79
N GLU A 8 -21.70 8.29 1.65
CA GLU A 8 -20.71 7.23 1.76
C GLU A 8 -20.81 6.67 3.17
N ALA A 9 -20.99 5.36 3.29
CA ALA A 9 -21.06 4.73 4.60
C ALA A 9 -19.72 4.91 5.33
N GLN A 10 -19.72 5.72 6.39
CA GLN A 10 -18.55 5.93 7.20
C GLN A 10 -18.41 4.79 8.22
N LEU A 11 -17.52 3.85 7.90
CA LEU A 11 -17.19 2.74 8.79
C LEU A 11 -16.49 3.25 10.07
N ASP A 12 -16.76 2.60 11.19
CA ASP A 12 -16.03 2.84 12.43
C ASP A 12 -14.76 1.96 12.55
N LEU A 13 -13.95 2.22 13.58
CA LEU A 13 -12.69 1.49 13.80
C LEU A 13 -12.88 0.00 14.01
N GLU A 14 -13.98 -0.43 14.64
CA GLU A 14 -14.21 -1.83 14.95
C GLU A 14 -14.71 -2.56 13.71
N GLU A 15 -15.58 -1.94 12.92
CA GLU A 15 -16.01 -2.46 11.63
C GLU A 15 -14.81 -2.64 10.67
N VAL A 16 -13.87 -1.69 10.64
CA VAL A 16 -12.63 -1.84 9.86
C VAL A 16 -11.83 -3.06 10.32
N LYS A 17 -11.64 -3.26 11.63
CA LYS A 17 -10.90 -4.44 12.13
C LYS A 17 -11.58 -5.74 11.74
N VAL A 18 -12.91 -5.79 11.83
CA VAL A 18 -13.70 -6.96 11.40
C VAL A 18 -13.51 -7.21 9.91
N LEU A 19 -13.53 -6.17 9.07
CA LEU A 19 -13.25 -6.31 7.63
C LEU A 19 -11.84 -6.82 7.36
N LEU A 20 -10.81 -6.29 8.04
CA LEU A 20 -9.44 -6.77 7.90
C LEU A 20 -9.31 -8.25 8.31
N GLN A 21 -10.04 -8.68 9.35
CA GLN A 21 -10.09 -10.08 9.75
C GLN A 21 -10.77 -10.95 8.69
N GLN A 22 -11.86 -10.47 8.08
CA GLN A 22 -12.56 -11.18 6.99
C GLN A 22 -11.68 -11.35 5.75
N LEU A 23 -10.84 -10.35 5.45
CA LEU A 23 -9.84 -10.42 4.39
C LEU A 23 -8.68 -11.38 4.68
N GLY A 24 -8.64 -11.98 5.87
CA GLY A 24 -7.62 -12.96 6.25
C GLY A 24 -6.30 -12.34 6.75
N LEU A 25 -6.31 -11.05 7.13
CA LEU A 25 -5.11 -10.40 7.66
C LEU A 25 -4.69 -11.03 9.00
N ASP A 26 -3.38 -11.20 9.23
CA ASP A 26 -2.87 -11.70 10.51
C ASP A 26 -3.36 -10.80 11.66
N ARG A 27 -3.90 -11.41 12.71
CA ARG A 27 -4.39 -10.72 13.92
C ARG A 27 -3.38 -9.76 14.52
N LYS A 28 -2.07 -10.04 14.40
CA LYS A 28 -1.00 -9.15 14.89
C LYS A 28 -0.94 -7.82 14.14
N LEU A 29 -1.41 -7.78 12.90
CA LEU A 29 -1.45 -6.59 12.06
C LEU A 29 -2.75 -5.81 12.26
N ILE A 30 -3.81 -6.44 12.77
CA ILE A 30 -5.11 -5.83 13.08
C ILE A 30 -5.01 -5.10 14.43
N THR A 31 -4.52 -3.87 14.35
CA THR A 31 -4.39 -2.94 15.49
C THR A 31 -5.27 -1.71 15.30
N GLU A 32 -5.53 -0.98 16.38
CA GLU A 32 -6.19 0.32 16.27
C GLU A 32 -5.42 1.26 15.32
N GLN A 33 -4.09 1.31 15.43
CA GLN A 33 -3.23 2.11 14.55
C GLN A 33 -3.40 1.74 13.06
N SER A 34 -3.49 0.44 12.75
CA SER A 34 -3.73 -0.01 11.37
C SER A 34 -5.13 0.34 10.86
N ALA A 35 -6.16 0.23 11.71
CA ALA A 35 -7.53 0.58 11.35
C ALA A 35 -7.66 2.08 11.08
N ILE A 36 -7.00 2.92 11.89
CA ILE A 36 -6.88 4.37 11.65
C ILE A 36 -6.23 4.64 10.30
N CYS A 37 -5.15 3.93 9.94
CA CYS A 37 -4.51 4.12 8.64
C CYS A 37 -5.48 3.82 7.49
N ILE A 38 -6.25 2.73 7.58
CA ILE A 38 -7.22 2.36 6.54
C ILE A 38 -8.35 3.40 6.45
N LEU A 39 -8.92 3.83 7.58
CA LEU A 39 -9.95 4.86 7.61
C LEU A 39 -9.47 6.19 7.03
N ALA A 40 -8.28 6.64 7.44
CA ALA A 40 -7.69 7.87 6.93
C ALA A 40 -7.52 7.80 5.39
N LEU A 41 -7.03 6.67 4.88
CA LEU A 41 -6.84 6.47 3.44
C LEU A 41 -8.14 6.20 2.67
N ALA A 42 -9.24 5.94 3.37
CA ALA A 42 -10.59 5.88 2.79
C ALA A 42 -11.31 7.24 2.86
N ASP A 43 -10.82 8.22 3.62
CA ASP A 43 -11.53 9.48 3.86
C ASP A 43 -11.63 10.35 2.59
N GLY A 44 -12.87 10.69 2.24
CA GLY A 44 -13.25 11.47 1.05
C GLY A 44 -13.62 12.92 1.34
N ARG A 45 -13.47 13.38 2.58
CA ARG A 45 -13.76 14.77 2.94
C ARG A 45 -12.66 15.68 2.40
N GLU A 46 -13.04 16.85 1.89
CA GLU A 46 -12.06 17.85 1.44
C GLU A 46 -11.27 18.38 2.63
N ARG A 47 -9.95 18.54 2.46
CA ARG A 47 -9.04 19.06 3.50
C ARG A 47 -7.94 19.91 2.90
N ASP A 48 -7.58 20.96 3.64
CA ASP A 48 -6.43 21.81 3.33
C ASP A 48 -5.11 21.21 3.81
N GLY A 49 -4.00 21.71 3.27
CA GLY A 49 -2.64 21.37 3.72
C GLY A 49 -2.09 20.03 3.21
N LEU A 50 -2.84 19.33 2.35
CA LEU A 50 -2.40 18.12 1.66
C LEU A 50 -1.33 18.41 0.59
N LEU A 51 -0.79 17.35 -0.01
CA LEU A 51 0.13 17.48 -1.14
C LEU A 51 -0.54 18.21 -2.32
N GLN A 52 0.25 18.94 -3.11
CA GLN A 52 -0.24 19.67 -4.27
C GLN A 52 -1.04 18.75 -5.22
N GLY A 53 -2.26 19.17 -5.56
CA GLY A 53 -3.16 18.40 -6.43
C GLY A 53 -3.94 17.29 -5.71
N LYS A 54 -3.87 17.21 -4.38
CA LYS A 54 -4.69 16.31 -3.54
C LYS A 54 -5.71 17.14 -2.78
N LYS A 55 -6.97 16.70 -2.80
CA LYS A 55 -8.07 17.36 -2.08
C LYS A 55 -8.59 16.51 -0.93
N HIS A 56 -8.44 15.19 -1.03
CA HIS A 56 -8.89 14.21 -0.05
C HIS A 56 -7.72 13.34 0.41
N LEU A 57 -7.80 12.78 1.61
CA LEU A 57 -6.78 11.85 2.10
C LEU A 57 -6.68 10.58 1.23
N ARG A 58 -7.82 10.10 0.70
CA ARG A 58 -7.85 8.97 -0.26
C ARG A 58 -7.07 9.23 -1.55
N ASP A 59 -6.88 10.49 -1.94
CA ASP A 59 -6.10 10.83 -3.14
C ASP A 59 -4.60 10.64 -2.92
N GLY A 60 -4.15 10.63 -1.66
CA GLY A 60 -2.76 10.47 -1.27
C GLY A 60 -2.43 11.17 0.04
N ALA A 61 -2.29 10.40 1.12
CA ALA A 61 -1.97 10.93 2.44
C ALA A 61 -0.52 10.63 2.84
N ARG A 62 0.17 11.61 3.41
CA ARG A 62 1.45 11.40 4.11
C ARG A 62 1.16 10.82 5.50
N ILE A 63 2.21 10.27 6.15
CA ILE A 63 2.09 9.79 7.54
C ILE A 63 1.60 10.91 8.46
N HIS A 64 2.09 12.13 8.26
CA HIS A 64 1.65 13.29 9.03
C HIS A 64 0.14 13.55 8.87
N ASP A 65 -0.39 13.43 7.65
CA ASP A 65 -1.81 13.65 7.37
C ASP A 65 -2.67 12.57 8.07
N ILE A 66 -2.21 11.31 8.08
CA ILE A 66 -2.85 10.18 8.79
C ILE A 66 -2.82 10.41 10.32
N MET A 67 -1.71 10.89 10.87
CA MET A 67 -1.61 11.19 12.30
C MET A 67 -2.52 12.37 12.69
N THR A 68 -2.65 13.37 11.82
CA THR A 68 -3.60 14.47 12.01
C THR A 68 -5.04 13.98 11.98
N PHE A 69 -5.40 13.10 11.04
CA PHE A 69 -6.70 12.43 11.02
C PHE A 69 -6.97 11.65 12.32
N ALA A 70 -5.99 10.89 12.80
CA ALA A 70 -6.11 10.14 14.04
C ALA A 70 -6.49 11.03 15.24
N ARG A 71 -5.88 12.23 15.31
CA ARG A 71 -6.14 13.21 16.38
C ARG A 71 -7.50 13.89 16.23
N GLN A 72 -7.79 14.38 15.03
CA GLN A 72 -8.93 15.26 14.78
C GLN A 72 -10.24 14.51 14.56
N ASP A 73 -10.18 13.37 13.87
CA ASP A 73 -11.36 12.62 13.44
C ASP A 73 -11.63 11.38 14.30
N CYS A 74 -10.57 10.73 14.79
CA CYS A 74 -10.71 9.55 15.66
C CYS A 74 -10.58 9.87 17.15
N GLY A 75 -10.26 11.11 17.52
CA GLY A 75 -10.08 11.54 18.91
C GLY A 75 -8.93 10.84 19.64
N LYS A 76 -7.88 10.41 18.91
CA LYS A 76 -6.76 9.65 19.48
C LYS A 76 -5.58 10.56 19.81
N GLU A 77 -4.99 10.35 20.98
CA GLU A 77 -3.75 11.03 21.38
C GLU A 77 -2.54 10.40 20.68
N VAL A 78 -2.11 11.02 19.58
CA VAL A 78 -0.97 10.57 18.79
C VAL A 78 0.17 11.57 18.90
N ALA A 79 1.23 11.23 19.63
CA ALA A 79 2.42 12.07 19.74
C ALA A 79 3.27 12.02 18.45
N GLU A 80 3.97 13.11 18.11
CA GLU A 80 4.72 13.22 16.84
C GLU A 80 5.85 12.19 16.71
N ASN A 81 6.45 11.78 17.84
CA ASN A 81 7.47 10.72 17.91
C ASN A 81 6.96 9.33 17.46
N THR A 82 5.64 9.15 17.28
CA THR A 82 5.05 7.88 16.81
C THR A 82 5.03 7.73 15.29
N ARG A 83 5.48 8.73 14.53
CA ARG A 83 5.56 8.66 13.06
C ARG A 83 6.24 7.38 12.56
N GLU A 84 7.32 6.99 13.22
CA GLU A 84 8.07 5.78 12.87
C GLU A 84 7.32 4.49 13.21
N SER A 85 6.49 4.50 14.26
CA SER A 85 5.58 3.41 14.60
C SER A 85 4.51 3.22 13.51
N TYR A 86 3.86 4.31 13.06
CA TYR A 86 2.89 4.26 11.96
C TYR A 86 3.51 3.67 10.70
N ARG A 87 4.73 4.09 10.37
CA ARG A 87 5.46 3.60 9.20
C ARG A 87 5.78 2.11 9.31
N LYS A 88 6.43 1.68 10.40
CA LYS A 88 6.98 0.32 10.53
C LYS A 88 5.92 -0.72 10.91
N SER A 89 5.01 -0.37 11.81
CA SER A 89 4.10 -1.32 12.44
C SER A 89 2.73 -1.38 11.78
N SER A 90 2.37 -0.40 10.94
CA SER A 90 1.08 -0.39 10.24
C SER A 90 1.25 -0.23 8.73
N LEU A 91 1.72 0.92 8.24
CA LEU A 91 1.73 1.19 6.80
C LEU A 91 2.61 0.23 6.02
N ARG A 92 3.81 -0.11 6.52
CA ARG A 92 4.69 -1.08 5.86
C ARG A 92 4.03 -2.47 5.78
N PRO A 93 3.55 -3.08 6.88
CA PRO A 93 2.82 -4.35 6.81
C PRO A 93 1.59 -4.28 5.90
N LEU A 94 0.81 -3.19 5.94
CA LEU A 94 -0.36 -3.03 5.06
C LEU A 94 0.03 -2.93 3.58
N CYS A 95 1.19 -2.33 3.26
CA CYS A 95 1.75 -2.33 1.91
C CYS A 95 2.25 -3.71 1.51
N GLU A 96 2.90 -4.41 2.44
CA GLU A 96 3.34 -5.78 2.25
C GLU A 96 2.11 -6.66 1.96
N GLU A 97 1.05 -6.62 2.75
CA GLU A 97 -0.18 -7.37 2.48
C GLU A 97 -0.96 -6.85 1.25
N GLY A 98 -0.53 -5.73 0.67
CA GLY A 98 -1.02 -5.19 -0.59
C GLY A 98 -2.37 -4.45 -0.48
N LEU A 99 -2.79 -4.13 0.74
CA LEU A 99 -3.99 -3.33 1.01
C LEU A 99 -3.73 -1.84 0.77
N VAL A 100 -2.48 -1.42 0.91
CA VAL A 100 -2.02 -0.03 0.77
C VAL A 100 -0.94 0.05 -0.31
N ILE A 101 -0.98 1.11 -1.11
CA ILE A 101 0.02 1.42 -2.13
C ILE A 101 0.85 2.60 -1.62
N ARG A 102 2.16 2.39 -1.51
CA ARG A 102 3.13 3.46 -1.21
C ARG A 102 3.60 4.10 -2.51
N HIS A 103 3.55 5.43 -2.56
CA HIS A 103 4.08 6.24 -3.65
C HIS A 103 5.25 7.08 -3.14
N GLN A 104 6.41 6.93 -3.78
CA GLN A 104 7.63 7.70 -3.54
C GLN A 104 8.41 7.80 -4.85
N LEU A 105 9.22 8.85 -4.98
CA LEU A 105 10.18 9.01 -6.09
C LEU A 105 11.57 8.48 -5.72
N SER A 106 11.87 8.39 -4.43
CA SER A 106 13.12 7.88 -3.88
C SER A 106 12.96 7.52 -2.40
N THR A 107 13.88 6.72 -1.85
CA THR A 107 13.86 6.25 -0.46
C THR A 107 13.65 7.35 0.59
N ASN A 108 14.18 8.55 0.34
CA ASN A 108 14.11 9.69 1.26
C ASN A 108 13.18 10.81 0.75
N ASP A 109 12.27 10.50 -0.15
CA ASP A 109 11.35 11.48 -0.71
C ASP A 109 10.44 12.07 0.38
N PRO A 110 10.53 13.38 0.69
CA PRO A 110 9.67 14.03 1.67
C PRO A 110 8.19 14.04 1.24
N LYS A 111 7.91 13.79 -0.04
CA LYS A 111 6.57 13.71 -0.63
C LYS A 111 6.04 12.28 -0.68
N THR A 112 6.66 11.33 0.02
CA THR A 112 6.11 9.97 0.15
C THR A 112 4.67 10.01 0.66
N PHE A 113 3.74 9.41 -0.08
CA PHE A 113 2.34 9.30 0.31
C PHE A 113 1.79 7.89 0.09
N TYR A 114 0.63 7.63 0.67
CA TYR A 114 -0.02 6.33 0.68
C TYR A 114 -1.45 6.46 0.14
N ARG A 115 -1.95 5.38 -0.47
CA ARG A 115 -3.34 5.21 -0.89
C ARG A 115 -3.81 3.80 -0.61
N LEU A 116 -5.12 3.60 -0.46
CA LEU A 116 -5.68 2.25 -0.49
C LEU A 116 -5.53 1.64 -1.89
N HIS A 117 -5.42 0.31 -1.93
CA HIS A 117 -5.66 -0.42 -3.15
C HIS A 117 -7.11 -0.15 -3.63
N PRO A 118 -7.37 0.04 -4.94
CA PRO A 118 -8.70 0.39 -5.45
C PRO A 118 -9.83 -0.52 -4.95
N ASP A 119 -9.60 -1.83 -4.88
CA ASP A 119 -10.61 -2.78 -4.39
C ASP A 119 -10.88 -2.65 -2.89
N ILE A 120 -9.86 -2.30 -2.10
CA ILE A 120 -10.03 -2.01 -0.67
C ILE A 120 -10.77 -0.69 -0.51
N LEU A 121 -10.46 0.34 -1.31
CA LEU A 121 -11.20 1.59 -1.30
C LEU A 121 -12.68 1.35 -1.63
N ARG A 122 -12.97 0.58 -2.69
CA ARG A 122 -14.34 0.22 -3.07
C ARG A 122 -15.06 -0.52 -1.94
N LEU A 123 -14.38 -1.46 -1.27
CA LEU A 123 -14.94 -2.16 -0.12
C LEU A 123 -15.28 -1.18 1.02
N MET A 124 -14.37 -0.26 1.33
CA MET A 124 -14.52 0.72 2.41
C MET A 124 -15.63 1.73 2.15
N THR A 125 -15.83 2.16 0.90
CA THR A 125 -16.82 3.19 0.55
C THR A 125 -18.15 2.62 0.05
N CYS A 126 -18.29 1.29 -0.05
CA CYS A 126 -19.51 0.65 -0.53
C CYS A 126 -20.69 0.94 0.41
N PRO A 127 -21.74 1.67 -0.01
CA PRO A 127 -22.84 2.06 0.88
C PRO A 127 -23.77 0.88 1.18
N ALA A 128 -23.91 -0.07 0.26
CA ALA A 128 -24.80 -1.22 0.39
C ALA A 128 -24.17 -2.34 1.25
N PRO A 129 -24.73 -2.70 2.42
CA PRO A 129 -24.12 -3.70 3.32
C PRO A 129 -24.02 -5.10 2.70
N LEU A 130 -25.02 -5.50 1.88
CA LEU A 130 -25.01 -6.80 1.22
C LEU A 130 -23.93 -6.88 0.14
N GLU A 131 -23.78 -5.83 -0.66
CA GLU A 131 -22.70 -5.74 -1.66
C GLU A 131 -21.34 -5.71 -0.98
N ARG A 132 -21.18 -4.94 0.11
CA ARG A 132 -19.94 -4.89 0.89
C ARG A 132 -19.54 -6.27 1.40
N ARG A 133 -20.51 -7.03 1.93
CA ARG A 133 -20.26 -8.41 2.41
C ARG A 133 -19.82 -9.32 1.28
N TRP A 134 -20.45 -9.22 0.12
CA TRP A 134 -20.06 -10.00 -1.07
C TRP A 134 -18.66 -9.63 -1.55
N LEU A 135 -18.34 -8.33 -1.65
CA LEU A 135 -17.01 -7.82 -1.98
C LEU A 135 -15.96 -8.34 -0.99
N ALA A 136 -16.23 -8.29 0.32
CA ALA A 136 -15.30 -8.79 1.34
C ALA A 136 -15.00 -10.29 1.15
N GLN A 137 -16.02 -11.10 0.88
CA GLN A 137 -15.86 -12.54 0.64
C GLN A 137 -15.08 -12.83 -0.64
N GLU A 138 -15.38 -12.10 -1.71
CA GLU A 138 -14.74 -12.25 -3.00
C GLU A 138 -13.25 -11.89 -2.93
N LEU A 139 -12.93 -10.78 -2.28
CA LEU A 139 -11.56 -10.34 -2.04
C LEU A 139 -10.80 -11.29 -1.12
N ALA A 140 -11.43 -11.77 -0.04
CA ALA A 140 -10.82 -12.76 0.85
C ALA A 140 -10.50 -14.07 0.11
N SER A 141 -11.39 -14.51 -0.78
CA SER A 141 -11.18 -15.71 -1.60
C SER A 141 -9.96 -15.53 -2.51
N ARG A 142 -9.88 -14.42 -3.25
CA ARG A 142 -8.72 -14.11 -4.11
C ARG A 142 -7.40 -14.08 -3.34
N LEU A 143 -7.39 -13.37 -2.20
CA LEU A 143 -6.22 -13.30 -1.31
C LEU A 143 -5.78 -14.67 -0.81
N SER A 144 -6.73 -15.54 -0.44
CA SER A 144 -6.45 -16.89 0.07
C SER A 144 -5.92 -17.85 -0.99
N GLN A 145 -6.22 -17.62 -2.28
CA GLN A 145 -5.78 -18.47 -3.40
C GLN A 145 -4.35 -18.18 -3.86
N GLY A 146 -3.60 -17.36 -3.11
CA GLY A 146 -2.23 -17.00 -3.44
C GLY A 146 -2.13 -15.89 -4.48
N GLU A 147 -3.25 -15.42 -5.05
CA GLU A 147 -3.35 -14.20 -5.85
C GLU A 147 -3.25 -12.94 -4.98
N GLY A 148 -2.39 -12.97 -3.96
CA GLY A 148 -2.13 -11.79 -3.14
C GLY A 148 -1.77 -10.61 -4.05
N TRP A 149 -2.23 -9.41 -3.72
CA TRP A 149 -1.96 -8.21 -4.53
C TRP A 149 -0.46 -8.00 -4.79
N ARG A 150 0.40 -8.50 -3.88
CA ARG A 150 1.85 -8.64 -4.08
C ARG A 150 2.22 -9.45 -5.32
N GLN A 151 1.55 -10.56 -5.63
CA GLN A 151 1.81 -11.36 -6.84
C GLN A 151 1.40 -10.63 -8.13
N GLN A 152 0.34 -9.81 -8.07
CA GLN A 152 -0.02 -8.92 -9.19
C GLN A 152 0.99 -7.76 -9.35
N GLN A 153 1.48 -7.18 -8.25
CA GLN A 153 2.56 -6.18 -8.29
C GLN A 153 3.93 -6.77 -8.67
N ARG A 154 4.24 -8.02 -8.29
CA ARG A 154 5.45 -8.75 -8.71
C ARG A 154 5.53 -8.93 -10.21
N LYS A 155 4.39 -9.02 -10.92
CA LYS A 155 4.38 -9.02 -12.40
C LYS A 155 4.89 -7.70 -13.00
N ALA A 156 4.95 -6.62 -12.21
CA ALA A 156 5.53 -5.34 -12.60
C ALA A 156 6.99 -5.16 -12.15
N GLU A 157 7.55 -6.10 -11.37
CA GLU A 157 8.98 -6.09 -10.98
C GLU A 157 9.86 -6.40 -12.19
N VAL A 158 11.09 -5.89 -12.17
CA VAL A 158 12.09 -6.14 -13.20
C VAL A 158 12.88 -7.38 -12.80
N PRO A 159 12.79 -8.50 -13.55
CA PRO A 159 13.60 -9.68 -13.28
C PRO A 159 15.08 -9.41 -13.63
N VAL A 160 15.98 -10.07 -12.91
CA VAL A 160 17.42 -10.10 -13.20
C VAL A 160 17.89 -11.56 -13.22
N GLU A 161 18.24 -12.03 -14.40
CA GLU A 161 18.60 -13.42 -14.68
C GLU A 161 20.10 -13.56 -15.03
N VAL A 162 20.94 -13.83 -14.03
CA VAL A 162 22.38 -14.05 -14.25
C VAL A 162 22.93 -15.19 -13.41
N GLY A 163 23.33 -16.28 -14.07
CA GLY A 163 24.25 -17.28 -13.52
C GLY A 163 23.68 -18.22 -12.46
N GLN A 164 22.36 -18.25 -12.27
CA GLN A 164 21.66 -19.07 -11.29
C GLN A 164 20.29 -19.50 -11.83
N THR A 165 19.69 -20.52 -11.21
CA THR A 165 18.42 -21.13 -11.66
C THR A 165 17.16 -20.32 -11.33
N GLN A 166 17.25 -19.34 -10.42
CA GLN A 166 16.11 -18.49 -10.04
C GLN A 166 16.43 -17.01 -10.24
N PRO A 167 15.52 -16.20 -10.84
CA PRO A 167 15.72 -14.77 -11.03
C PRO A 167 15.69 -14.00 -9.71
N PHE A 168 16.45 -12.90 -9.65
CA PHE A 168 16.20 -11.84 -8.67
C PHE A 168 15.15 -10.87 -9.20
N PHE A 169 14.47 -10.16 -8.31
CA PHE A 169 13.47 -9.17 -8.71
C PHE A 169 13.82 -7.81 -8.12
N LEU A 170 13.81 -6.79 -8.98
CA LEU A 170 13.98 -5.39 -8.61
C LEU A 170 12.63 -4.67 -8.67
N SER A 171 12.43 -3.70 -7.78
CA SER A 171 11.26 -2.82 -7.82
C SER A 171 11.12 -2.14 -9.19
N PRO A 172 9.90 -1.90 -9.69
CA PRO A 172 9.68 -1.23 -10.96
C PRO A 172 10.34 0.16 -10.99
N GLY A 173 11.08 0.45 -12.08
CA GLY A 173 11.70 1.77 -12.27
C GLY A 173 12.71 1.78 -13.41
N ALA A 174 12.97 2.96 -13.98
CA ALA A 174 13.95 3.13 -15.05
C ALA A 174 15.37 2.71 -14.61
N HIS A 175 15.75 3.04 -13.37
CA HIS A 175 17.03 2.63 -12.78
C HIS A 175 17.11 1.11 -12.58
N SER A 176 16.03 0.47 -12.13
CA SER A 176 15.99 -0.98 -11.98
C SER A 176 16.10 -1.72 -13.32
N ARG A 177 15.49 -1.19 -14.39
CA ARG A 177 15.68 -1.71 -15.76
C ARG A 177 17.12 -1.56 -16.21
N LEU A 178 17.70 -0.38 -16.04
CA LEU A 178 19.11 -0.16 -16.36
C LEU A 178 20.03 -1.10 -15.58
N THR A 179 19.78 -1.30 -14.28
CA THR A 179 20.57 -2.23 -13.46
C THR A 179 20.43 -3.66 -13.95
N ALA A 180 19.21 -4.11 -14.28
CA ALA A 180 18.97 -5.43 -14.88
C ALA A 180 19.74 -5.59 -16.19
N ASP A 181 19.59 -4.64 -17.11
CA ASP A 181 20.25 -4.64 -18.43
C ASP A 181 21.77 -4.66 -18.29
N VAL A 182 22.35 -3.86 -17.38
CA VAL A 182 23.79 -3.85 -17.11
C VAL A 182 24.24 -5.21 -16.62
N VAL A 183 23.56 -5.80 -15.64
CA VAL A 183 23.95 -7.08 -15.05
C VAL A 183 23.84 -8.20 -16.09
N GLU A 184 22.76 -8.26 -16.86
CA GLU A 184 22.52 -9.32 -17.86
C GLU A 184 23.42 -9.17 -19.10
N HIS A 185 23.52 -7.98 -19.68
CA HIS A 185 24.32 -7.77 -20.90
C HIS A 185 25.82 -7.73 -20.62
N TYR A 186 26.26 -7.17 -19.50
CA TYR A 186 27.68 -7.15 -19.17
C TYR A 186 28.17 -8.54 -18.76
N ALA A 187 27.41 -9.27 -17.92
CA ALA A 187 27.81 -10.60 -17.48
C ALA A 187 27.84 -11.60 -18.63
N SER A 188 26.87 -11.56 -19.56
CA SER A 188 26.85 -12.45 -20.73
C SER A 188 28.00 -12.21 -21.71
N ARG A 189 28.55 -10.99 -21.78
CA ARG A 189 29.61 -10.62 -22.72
C ARG A 189 31.02 -10.76 -22.15
N PHE A 190 31.19 -10.53 -20.84
CA PHE A 190 32.51 -10.36 -20.25
C PHE A 190 32.84 -11.38 -19.15
N MET A 191 31.93 -12.27 -18.77
CA MET A 191 32.15 -13.22 -17.69
C MET A 191 31.84 -14.66 -18.09
N ILE A 192 32.65 -15.60 -17.59
CA ILE A 192 32.40 -17.04 -17.72
C ILE A 192 31.82 -17.53 -16.39
N LYS A 193 30.56 -18.00 -16.41
CA LYS A 193 29.80 -18.43 -15.20
C LYS A 193 29.70 -17.34 -14.12
N PRO A 194 29.15 -16.17 -14.45
CA PRO A 194 28.97 -15.08 -13.48
C PRO A 194 28.10 -15.54 -12.30
N ARG A 195 28.36 -15.00 -11.10
CA ARG A 195 27.49 -15.19 -9.93
C ARG A 195 27.27 -13.82 -9.27
N VAL A 196 26.01 -13.46 -9.10
CA VAL A 196 25.64 -12.23 -8.40
C VAL A 196 25.83 -12.43 -6.90
N VAL A 197 26.70 -11.61 -6.28
CA VAL A 197 27.00 -11.66 -4.83
C VAL A 197 26.18 -10.63 -4.06
N TYR A 198 25.87 -9.50 -4.72
CA TYR A 198 25.04 -8.43 -4.17
C TYR A 198 24.32 -7.73 -5.32
N LEU A 199 23.03 -7.45 -5.13
CA LEU A 199 22.22 -6.68 -6.07
C LEU A 199 21.47 -5.60 -5.28
N GLY A 200 21.85 -4.35 -5.51
CA GLY A 200 21.20 -3.19 -4.89
C GLY A 200 20.03 -2.73 -5.76
N GLY A 201 18.82 -2.84 -5.23
CA GLY A 201 17.64 -2.23 -5.85
C GLY A 201 17.45 -0.79 -5.38
N TYR A 202 16.98 0.07 -6.28
CA TYR A 202 16.39 1.34 -5.90
C TYR A 202 14.90 1.12 -5.70
N ALA A 203 14.46 1.05 -4.45
CA ALA A 203 13.04 1.13 -4.13
C ALA A 203 12.56 2.55 -4.50
N ALA A 204 11.87 2.67 -5.63
CA ALA A 204 11.13 3.87 -5.98
C ALA A 204 10.11 4.18 -4.89
#